data_AF-A0A849UDI3-F1
#
_entry.id   AF-A0A849UDI3-F1
#
_cell.length_a   1.000
_cell.length_b   1.000
_cell.length_c   1.000
_cell.angle_alpha   90.00
_cell.angle_beta   90.00
_cell.angle_gamma   90.00
#
_symmetry.space_group_name_H-M   'P 1'
#
loop_
_entity.id
_entity.type
_entity.pdbx_description
1 polymer ?
#
loop_
_entity_poly.entity_id
_entity_poly.type
_entity_poly.pdbx_seq_one_letter_code
_entity_poly.pdbx_strand_id
1 'polypeptide(L)' 'MRSAAYHGLMYPKVIRSVLAAIIFSFASGCTSEQVYGSGQAWQRNQCLKMADLDASNDCLGKTNTRYDDYKYETGKIAQ' A
#
# COMPACT_ATOMS: atom_id res chain seq x y z
N MET A 1 24.58 41.05 24.25
CA MET A 1 24.74 41.09 22.77
C MET A 1 25.79 40.08 22.37
N ARG A 2 25.62 39.43 21.20
CA ARG A 2 26.42 38.32 20.59
C ARG A 2 26.14 36.92 21.17
N SER A 3 25.73 35.91 20.41
CA SER A 3 25.66 35.75 18.95
C SER A 3 24.65 34.67 18.58
N ALA A 4 23.62 35.05 17.82
CA ALA A 4 22.88 34.16 16.94
C ALA A 4 23.83 33.72 15.80
N ALA A 5 24.50 32.57 15.93
CA ALA A 5 25.42 32.09 14.90
C ALA A 5 25.55 30.56 14.79
N TYR A 6 24.72 29.78 15.49
CA TYR A 6 24.72 28.31 15.33
C TYR A 6 23.68 27.81 14.32
N HIS A 7 22.88 28.71 13.74
CA HIS A 7 21.74 28.36 12.87
C HIS A 7 22.07 28.33 11.36
N GLY A 8 23.36 28.39 10.97
CA GLY A 8 23.75 28.68 9.57
C GLY A 8 24.41 27.56 8.77
N LEU A 9 25.12 26.60 9.40
CA LEU A 9 26.00 25.68 8.65
C LEU A 9 25.92 24.20 9.04
N MET A 10 25.24 23.87 10.14
CA MET A 10 24.88 22.49 10.51
C MET A 10 23.52 22.06 9.93
N TYR A 11 22.87 22.97 9.21
CA TYR A 11 21.51 22.84 8.70
C TYR A 11 21.38 21.87 7.50
N PRO A 12 22.23 21.89 6.44
CA PRO A 12 21.93 21.10 5.23
C PRO A 12 22.07 19.59 5.45
N LYS A 13 22.99 19.15 6.31
CA LYS A 13 23.15 17.71 6.62
C LYS A 13 22.02 17.21 7.52
N VAL A 14 21.64 18.01 8.53
CA VAL A 14 20.54 17.67 9.44
C VAL A 14 19.20 17.71 8.72
N ILE A 15 18.96 18.71 7.86
CA ILE A 15 17.76 18.78 7.01
C ILE A 15 17.66 17.56 6.09
N ARG A 16 18.76 17.14 5.44
CA ARG A 16 18.74 15.94 4.58
C ARG A 16 18.39 14.67 5.36
N SER A 17 18.95 14.51 6.56
CA SER A 17 18.63 13.38 7.43
C SER A 17 17.18 13.41 7.93
N VAL A 18 16.67 14.59 8.30
CA VAL A 18 15.29 14.77 8.76
C VAL A 18 14.29 14.54 7.61
N LEU A 19 14.55 15.07 6.42
CA LEU A 19 13.73 14.82 5.23
C LEU A 19 13.68 13.32 4.87
N ALA A 20 14.81 12.61 4.93
CA ALA A 20 14.85 11.17 4.67
C ALA A 20 14.03 10.39 5.71
N ALA A 21 14.12 10.75 7.00
CA ALA A 21 13.33 10.12 8.06
C ALA A 21 11.83 10.36 7.88
N ILE A 22 11.43 11.57 7.49
CA ILE A 22 10.04 11.92 7.20
C ILE A 22 9.51 11.08 6.03
N ILE A 23 10.23 11.03 4.90
CA ILE A 23 9.82 10.22 3.73
C ILE A 23 9.67 8.73 4.11
N PHE A 24 10.60 8.20 4.92
CA PHE A 24 10.52 6.81 5.36
C PHE A 24 9.33 6.54 6.29
N SER A 25 8.96 7.50 7.14
CA SER A 25 7.75 7.39 7.99
C SER A 25 6.44 7.41 7.21
N PHE A 26 6.42 8.02 6.02
CA PHE A 26 5.28 7.95 5.09
C PHE A 26 5.25 6.64 4.29
N ALA A 27 6.38 5.95 4.13
CA ALA A 27 6.45 4.68 3.40
C ALA A 27 5.81 3.51 4.17
N SER A 28 5.77 3.56 5.51
CA SER A 28 5.05 2.58 6.35
C SER A 28 3.52 2.74 6.31
N GLY A 29 3.02 3.79 5.66
CA GLY A 29 1.59 4.08 5.49
C GLY A 29 1.11 4.03 4.04
N CYS A 30 1.92 3.55 3.09
CA CYS A 30 1.46 3.23 1.74
C CYS A 30 0.47 2.06 1.82
N THR A 31 -0.78 2.45 1.99
CA THR A 31 -1.94 1.67 2.35
C THR A 31 -1.98 0.31 1.64
N SER A 32 -2.05 -0.77 2.43
CA SER A 32 -2.08 -2.15 1.92
C SER A 32 -3.21 -2.36 0.92
N GLU A 33 -4.31 -1.61 1.05
CA GLU A 33 -5.45 -1.56 0.13
C GLU A 33 -5.10 -1.10 -1.31
N GLN A 34 -4.09 -0.24 -1.54
CA GLN A 34 -3.72 0.22 -2.89
C GLN A 34 -2.92 -0.86 -3.65
N VAL A 35 -2.08 -1.63 -2.96
CA VAL A 35 -1.38 -2.79 -3.56
C VAL A 35 -2.30 -4.02 -3.66
N TYR A 36 -3.14 -4.27 -2.65
CA TYR A 36 -4.09 -5.39 -2.70
C TYR A 36 -5.13 -5.20 -3.80
N GLY A 37 -5.70 -3.99 -3.92
CA GLY A 37 -6.70 -3.68 -4.94
C GLY A 37 -6.15 -3.82 -6.36
N SER A 38 -4.90 -3.43 -6.60
CA SER A 38 -4.27 -3.57 -7.92
C SER A 38 -3.93 -5.01 -8.28
N GLY A 39 -3.47 -5.83 -7.32
CA GLY A 39 -3.20 -7.26 -7.54
C GLY A 39 -4.47 -8.10 -7.76
N GLN A 40 -5.53 -7.84 -6.99
CA GLN A 40 -6.80 -8.57 -7.14
C GLN A 40 -7.58 -8.19 -8.40
N ALA A 41 -7.59 -6.91 -8.78
CA ALA A 41 -8.21 -6.48 -10.04
C ALA A 41 -7.59 -7.21 -11.23
N TRP A 42 -6.26 -7.43 -11.22
CA TRP A 42 -5.57 -8.18 -12.25
C TRP A 42 -6.01 -9.65 -12.30
N GLN A 43 -6.02 -10.36 -11.17
CA GLN A 43 -6.46 -11.77 -11.12
C GLN A 43 -7.90 -11.95 -11.61
N ARG A 44 -8.80 -11.06 -11.18
CA ARG A 44 -10.21 -11.09 -11.57
C ARG A 44 -10.39 -10.81 -13.07
N ASN A 45 -9.59 -9.89 -13.62
CA ASN A 45 -9.59 -9.61 -15.05
C ASN A 45 -9.03 -10.78 -15.89
N GLN A 46 -8.11 -11.59 -15.35
CA GLN A 46 -7.67 -12.83 -16.01
C GLN A 46 -8.82 -13.85 -16.12
N CYS A 47 -9.64 -14.01 -15.08
CA CYS A 47 -10.81 -14.89 -15.12
C CYS A 47 -11.85 -14.42 -16.16
N LEU A 48 -12.08 -13.11 -16.26
CA LEU A 48 -13.01 -12.51 -17.24
C LEU A 48 -12.51 -12.62 -18.68
N LYS A 49 -11.22 -12.89 -18.89
CA LYS A 49 -10.61 -13.06 -20.21
C LYS A 49 -10.70 -14.50 -20.73
N MET A 50 -11.19 -15.44 -19.91
CA MET A 50 -11.42 -16.82 -20.31
C MET A 50 -12.57 -16.88 -21.33
N ALA A 51 -12.37 -17.64 -22.40
CA ALA A 51 -13.38 -17.79 -23.47
C ALA A 51 -14.57 -18.66 -23.03
N ASP A 52 -14.36 -19.54 -22.06
CA ASP A 52 -15.37 -20.42 -21.50
C ASP A 52 -16.04 -19.78 -20.27
N LEU A 53 -17.36 -19.67 -20.31
CA LEU A 53 -18.14 -19.03 -19.25
C LEU A 53 -18.20 -19.86 -17.96
N ASP A 54 -18.13 -21.19 -18.04
CA ASP A 54 -18.16 -22.07 -16.86
C ASP A 54 -16.84 -21.98 -16.10
N ALA A 55 -15.72 -22.09 -16.81
CA ALA A 55 -14.37 -21.88 -16.28
C ALA A 55 -14.18 -20.47 -15.73
N SER A 56 -14.75 -19.45 -16.40
CA SER A 56 -14.73 -18.06 -15.91
C SER A 56 -15.48 -17.93 -14.58
N ASN A 57 -16.66 -18.53 -14.45
CA ASN A 57 -17.45 -18.50 -13.21
C ASN A 57 -16.77 -19.26 -12.06
N ASP A 58 -16.19 -20.44 -12.31
CA ASP A 58 -15.41 -21.18 -11.29
C ASP A 58 -14.19 -20.37 -10.82
N CYS A 59 -13.45 -19.78 -11.76
CA CYS A 59 -12.30 -18.91 -11.47
C CYS A 59 -12.70 -17.69 -10.65
N LEU A 60 -13.82 -17.03 -11.02
CA LEU A 60 -14.37 -15.89 -10.29
C LEU A 60 -14.83 -16.30 -8.88
N GLY A 61 -15.48 -17.46 -8.72
CA GLY A 61 -15.89 -17.98 -7.42
C GLY A 61 -14.72 -18.16 -6.47
N LYS A 62 -13.64 -18.80 -6.93
CA LYS A 62 -12.41 -19.01 -6.14
C LYS A 62 -11.68 -17.71 -5.81
N THR A 63 -11.68 -16.75 -6.73
CA THR A 63 -11.09 -15.41 -6.52
C THR A 63 -11.91 -14.60 -5.51
N ASN A 64 -13.24 -14.73 -5.54
CA ASN A 64 -14.13 -14.03 -4.62
C ASN A 64 -13.99 -14.55 -3.18
N THR A 65 -13.90 -15.87 -2.96
CA THR A 65 -13.64 -16.44 -1.63
C THR A 65 -12.35 -15.88 -1.01
N ARG A 66 -11.26 -15.84 -1.78
CA ARG A 66 -10.00 -15.23 -1.33
C ARG A 66 -10.11 -13.74 -0.97
N TYR A 67 -11.04 -13.00 -1.61
CA TYR A 67 -11.28 -11.60 -1.30
C TYR A 67 -12.14 -11.42 -0.05
N ASP A 68 -13.21 -12.20 0.09
CA ASP A 68 -14.06 -12.21 1.28
C ASP A 68 -13.25 -12.55 2.54
N ASP A 69 -12.34 -13.53 2.46
CA ASP A 69 -11.43 -13.89 3.56
C ASP A 69 -10.51 -12.72 3.94
N TYR A 70 -9.87 -12.09 2.95
CA TYR A 70 -9.02 -10.90 3.18
C TYR A 70 -9.81 -9.75 3.82
N LYS A 71 -11.03 -9.47 3.32
CA LYS A 71 -11.89 -8.42 3.86
C LYS A 71 -12.31 -8.72 5.30
N TYR A 72 -12.57 -10.00 5.60
CA TYR A 72 -12.91 -10.45 6.94
C TYR A 72 -11.72 -10.32 7.90
N GLU A 73 -10.51 -10.69 7.48
CA GLU A 73 -9.30 -10.55 8.30
C GLU A 73 -8.89 -9.09 8.51
N THR A 74 -8.95 -8.25 7.46
CA THR A 74 -8.67 -6.82 7.59
C THR A 74 -9.71 -6.08 8.41
N GLY A 75 -11.00 -6.44 8.28
CA GLY A 75 -12.06 -5.90 9.12
C GLY A 75 -11.88 -6.24 10.60
N LYS A 76 -11.22 -7.35 10.92
CA LYS A 76 -10.86 -7.72 12.31
C LYS A 76 -9.66 -6.96 12.85
N ILE A 77 -8.70 -6.59 12.01
CA ILE A 77 -7.48 -5.87 12.43
C ILE A 77 -7.79 -4.38 12.66
N ALA A 78 -8.90 -3.86 12.13
CA ALA A 78 -9.35 -2.49 12.30
C ALA A 78 -10.24 -2.24 13.55
N GLN A 79 -10.39 -3.22 14.46
CA GLN A 79 -11.26 -3.14 15.65
C GLN A 79 -10.48 -3.04 16.97
#